data_AF-A0AAU0XQK7-F1
#
_entry.id   AF-A0AAU0XQK7-F1
#
_cell.length_a   1.000
_cell.length_b   1.000
_cell.length_c   1.000
_cell.angle_alpha   90.00
_cell.angle_beta   90.00
_cell.angle_gamma   90.00
#
_symmetry.space_group_name_H-M   'P 1'
#
loop_
_entity.id
_entity.type
_entity.pdbx_description
1 polymer ?
#
loop_
_entity_poly.entity_id
_entity_poly.type
_entity_poly.pdbx_seq_one_letter_code
_entity_poly.pdbx_strand_id
1 'polypeptide(L)'
;MTAVATATTASPTSASPSPRQVWSRTRGLLFALLLLVAAGIVLATARSGDQHGRLDPRSADKHGSRAVAELLKDRGVSVRVTTTLDDTTAATGPDTTLLVTAPNLLTPHQQDELRAATTDSAGRTVLLAADPLSVDALVPGVHASSSGPVAARAPQCSLPAARTAGDADAGGFRYTADGLDTIGCYPSDNLPTVLLVQEKSAGDTVLLGSPDLLYNNRLASHGNASLALQLLGSRPHLVWYLPSLADPSAARNDEGVDDGSGDERSFVDLIPSGWLWGTLQLAVAALLAAIWRARRLGPLVTERLPVAIRASEATEGRARLYRKANARDRAASSLRSATRTRLASLIGVSPRDAHSPSALLPAVSARLSTAEGGLDTLLFGPEPADDADLVRLADQLDTLEREVRTS
;
A
#
# COMPACT_ATOMS: atom_id res chain seq x y z
N MET A 1 -42.91 13.27 63.70
CA MET A 1 -42.18 12.20 63.00
C MET A 1 -42.98 11.79 61.78
N THR A 2 -42.63 12.30 60.61
CA THR A 2 -43.27 11.96 59.33
C THR A 2 -42.15 11.86 58.30
N ALA A 3 -41.93 10.67 57.78
CA ALA A 3 -40.82 10.33 56.91
C ALA A 3 -41.08 10.84 55.49
N VAL A 4 -40.13 11.60 54.96
CA VAL A 4 -40.06 12.06 53.58
C VAL A 4 -39.57 10.90 52.72
N ALA A 5 -40.39 10.44 51.78
CA ALA A 5 -39.98 9.46 50.77
C ALA A 5 -39.33 10.19 49.59
N THR A 6 -38.01 10.08 49.48
CA THR A 6 -37.22 10.53 48.34
C THR A 6 -37.48 9.61 47.13
N ALA A 7 -38.08 10.16 46.08
CA ALA A 7 -38.26 9.47 44.81
C ALA A 7 -36.93 9.46 44.03
N THR A 8 -36.29 8.30 43.92
CA THR A 8 -35.11 8.08 43.08
C THR A 8 -35.50 8.15 41.61
N THR A 9 -34.99 9.16 40.90
CA THR A 9 -35.16 9.32 39.45
C THR A 9 -34.32 8.24 38.74
N ALA A 10 -34.97 7.34 38.01
CA ALA A 10 -34.27 6.37 37.17
C ALA A 10 -33.69 7.06 35.93
N SER A 11 -32.37 7.01 35.77
CA SER A 11 -31.65 7.51 34.59
C SER A 11 -31.97 6.67 33.35
N PRO A 12 -32.15 7.27 32.16
CA PRO A 12 -32.33 6.51 30.93
C PRO A 12 -31.00 5.86 30.51
N THR A 13 -30.96 4.53 30.53
CA THR A 13 -29.84 3.74 30.00
C THR A 13 -29.82 3.87 28.48
N SER A 14 -28.98 4.78 27.96
CA SER A 14 -28.69 4.88 26.53
C SER A 14 -27.85 3.67 26.07
N ALA A 15 -28.40 2.86 25.17
CA ALA A 15 -27.74 1.69 24.59
C ALA A 15 -26.90 2.01 23.33
N SER A 16 -26.45 3.26 23.16
CA SER A 16 -25.47 3.61 22.13
C SER A 16 -24.06 3.47 22.70
N PRO A 17 -23.13 2.72 22.06
CA PRO A 17 -21.75 2.67 22.51
C PRO A 17 -21.20 4.09 22.54
N SER A 18 -20.72 4.53 23.70
CA SER A 18 -20.19 5.89 23.84
C SER A 18 -18.96 6.06 22.93
N PRO A 19 -18.74 7.24 22.33
CA PRO A 19 -17.57 7.50 21.47
C PRO A 19 -16.23 7.18 22.17
N ARG A 20 -16.18 7.30 23.50
CA ARG A 20 -15.01 6.90 24.32
C ARG A 20 -14.72 5.40 24.30
N GLN A 21 -15.75 4.56 24.18
CA GLN A 21 -15.63 3.09 24.19
C GLN A 21 -15.26 2.53 22.81
N VAL A 22 -15.64 3.24 21.74
CA VAL A 22 -15.15 2.97 20.38
C VAL A 22 -13.69 3.42 20.26
N TRP A 23 -13.35 4.59 20.79
CA TRP A 23 -11.98 5.13 20.75
C TRP A 23 -10.96 4.29 21.53
N SER A 24 -11.32 3.74 22.70
CA SER A 24 -10.40 2.87 23.45
C SER A 24 -10.10 1.56 22.72
N ARG A 25 -11.06 1.02 21.96
CA ARG A 25 -10.88 -0.19 21.14
C ARG A 25 -10.09 0.08 19.85
N THR A 26 -10.32 1.20 19.19
CA THR A 26 -9.60 1.54 17.94
C THR A 26 -8.19 2.06 18.19
N ARG A 27 -7.90 2.69 19.35
CA ARG A 27 -6.57 3.21 19.67
C ARG A 27 -5.49 2.11 19.73
N GLY A 28 -5.83 0.93 20.25
CA GLY A 28 -4.91 -0.21 20.26
C GLY A 28 -4.56 -0.70 18.86
N LEU A 29 -5.55 -0.81 17.98
CA LEU A 29 -5.36 -1.19 16.57
C LEU A 29 -4.58 -0.14 15.78
N LEU A 30 -4.87 1.15 15.98
CA LEU A 30 -4.13 2.25 15.35
C LEU A 30 -2.67 2.29 15.82
N PHE A 31 -2.41 2.03 17.11
CA PHE A 31 -1.06 1.96 17.63
C PHE A 31 -0.28 0.76 17.08
N ALA A 32 -0.93 -0.41 16.99
CA ALA A 32 -0.34 -1.59 16.37
C ALA A 32 -0.03 -1.37 14.88
N LEU A 33 -0.95 -0.73 14.13
CA LEU A 33 -0.74 -0.36 12.73
C LEU A 33 0.43 0.63 12.59
N LEU A 34 0.48 1.66 13.44
CA LEU A 34 1.56 2.64 13.44
C LEU A 34 2.91 2.01 13.76
N LEU A 35 2.97 1.08 14.72
CA LEU A 35 4.17 0.29 14.99
C LEU A 35 4.59 -0.58 13.81
N LEU A 36 3.63 -1.20 13.12
CA LEU A 36 3.89 -2.00 11.91
C LEU A 36 4.46 -1.15 10.78
N VAL A 37 3.86 0.03 10.54
CA VAL A 37 4.32 0.99 9.53
C VAL A 37 5.71 1.52 9.90
N ALA A 38 5.92 1.93 11.15
CA ALA A 38 7.21 2.42 11.62
C ALA A 38 8.29 1.34 11.52
N ALA A 39 7.98 0.10 11.92
CA ALA A 39 8.89 -1.04 11.76
C ALA A 39 9.19 -1.29 10.28
N GLY A 40 8.19 -1.21 9.40
CA GLY A 40 8.36 -1.30 7.94
C GLY A 40 9.28 -0.22 7.38
N ILE A 41 9.11 1.04 7.81
CA ILE A 41 9.96 2.17 7.40
C ILE A 41 11.39 1.99 7.91
N VAL A 42 11.57 1.57 9.16
CA VAL A 42 12.90 1.30 9.72
C VAL A 42 13.58 0.15 8.98
N LEU A 43 12.86 -0.94 8.67
CA LEU A 43 13.40 -2.05 7.88
C LEU A 43 13.76 -1.62 6.45
N ALA A 44 12.91 -0.81 5.82
CA ALA A 44 13.14 -0.31 4.47
C ALA A 44 14.36 0.61 4.41
N THR A 45 14.51 1.52 5.38
CA THR A 45 15.64 2.46 5.44
C THR A 45 16.95 1.77 5.82
N ALA A 46 16.92 0.84 6.79
CA ALA A 46 18.10 0.06 7.17
C ALA A 46 18.59 -0.88 6.05
N ARG A 47 17.69 -1.43 5.23
CA ARG A 47 18.07 -2.27 4.08
C ARG A 47 18.45 -1.49 2.83
N SER A 48 17.86 -0.31 2.62
CA SER A 48 18.13 0.48 1.43
C SER A 48 19.53 1.12 1.49
N GLY A 49 19.98 1.58 2.66
CA GLY A 49 21.25 2.29 2.84
C GLY A 49 22.50 1.59 2.28
N ASP A 50 22.56 0.26 2.33
CA ASP A 50 23.76 -0.50 1.95
C ASP A 50 23.78 -0.98 0.48
N GLN A 51 22.67 -0.87 -0.27
CA GLN A 51 22.58 -1.38 -1.65
C GLN A 51 22.30 -0.32 -2.72
N HIS A 52 22.18 0.96 -2.36
CA HIS A 52 22.07 2.02 -3.36
C HIS A 52 23.27 2.01 -4.30
N GLY A 53 23.00 2.05 -5.61
CA GLY A 53 24.04 2.11 -6.64
C GLY A 53 24.98 0.91 -6.66
N ARG A 54 24.56 -0.28 -6.19
CA ARG A 54 25.37 -1.50 -6.24
C ARG A 54 25.81 -1.77 -7.69
N LEU A 55 27.12 -1.87 -7.92
CA LEU A 55 27.73 -2.00 -9.24
C LEU A 55 27.41 -0.86 -10.22
N ASP A 56 26.89 0.27 -9.75
CA ASP A 56 26.72 1.46 -10.59
C ASP A 56 28.06 2.19 -10.72
N PRO A 57 28.59 2.38 -11.95
CA PRO A 57 29.83 3.10 -12.19
C PRO A 57 29.74 4.61 -11.89
N ARG A 58 28.55 5.12 -11.56
CA ARG A 58 28.34 6.51 -11.12
C ARG A 58 28.32 6.64 -9.60
N SER A 59 28.12 5.54 -8.86
CA SER A 59 28.04 5.56 -7.40
C SER A 59 29.42 5.46 -6.73
N ALA A 60 29.69 6.40 -5.82
CA ALA A 60 30.87 6.40 -4.96
C ALA A 60 30.67 5.56 -3.67
N ASP A 61 29.51 4.94 -3.48
CA ASP A 61 29.21 4.13 -2.30
C ASP A 61 30.13 2.91 -2.20
N LYS A 62 30.19 2.31 -1.01
CA LYS A 62 31.03 1.15 -0.71
C LYS A 62 30.91 0.03 -1.76
N HIS A 63 29.68 -0.26 -2.17
CA HIS A 63 29.33 -1.30 -3.13
C HIS A 63 29.07 -0.78 -4.56
N GLY A 64 29.35 0.50 -4.82
CA GLY A 64 29.37 1.05 -6.18
C GLY A 64 30.66 0.68 -6.94
N SER A 65 30.75 1.10 -8.20
CA SER A 65 31.90 0.78 -9.08
C SER A 65 32.54 2.01 -9.75
N ARG A 66 32.31 3.21 -9.20
CA ARG A 66 32.89 4.45 -9.72
C ARG A 66 34.41 4.44 -9.80
N ALA A 67 35.11 3.82 -8.84
CA ALA A 67 36.56 3.78 -8.86
C ALA A 67 37.10 2.99 -10.07
N VAL A 68 36.48 1.85 -10.42
CA VAL A 68 36.84 1.08 -11.63
C VAL A 68 36.55 1.90 -12.88
N ALA A 69 35.38 2.55 -12.94
CA ALA A 69 34.97 3.32 -14.09
C ALA A 69 35.90 4.51 -14.38
N GLU A 70 36.33 5.25 -13.37
CA GLU A 70 37.29 6.35 -13.55
C GLU A 70 38.67 5.82 -13.98
N LEU A 71 39.17 4.74 -13.38
CA LEU A 71 40.45 4.14 -13.78
C LEU A 71 40.44 3.60 -15.22
N LEU A 72 39.31 3.10 -15.70
CA LEU A 72 39.13 2.69 -17.10
C LEU A 72 39.15 3.90 -18.05
N LYS A 73 38.44 4.98 -17.70
CA LYS A 73 38.46 6.24 -18.47
C LYS A 73 39.84 6.84 -18.55
N ASP A 74 40.59 6.83 -17.45
CA ASP A 74 41.99 7.30 -17.40
C ASP A 74 42.91 6.50 -18.33
N ARG A 75 42.55 5.24 -18.63
CA ARG A 75 43.23 4.38 -19.60
C ARG A 75 42.67 4.48 -21.02
N GLY A 76 41.79 5.44 -21.29
CA GLY A 76 41.21 5.70 -22.61
C GLY A 76 40.03 4.79 -22.98
N VAL A 77 39.46 4.04 -22.04
CA VAL A 77 38.27 3.22 -22.28
C VAL A 77 37.01 4.06 -22.06
N SER A 78 36.15 4.19 -23.07
CA SER A 78 34.88 4.92 -22.90
C SER A 78 33.85 4.03 -22.19
N VAL A 79 33.26 4.51 -21.10
CA VAL A 79 32.25 3.76 -20.34
C VAL A 79 30.85 4.29 -20.65
N ARG A 80 29.99 3.46 -21.26
CA ARG A 80 28.57 3.76 -21.52
C ARG A 80 27.70 2.91 -20.61
N VAL A 81 26.88 3.54 -19.78
CA VAL A 81 25.93 2.84 -18.91
C VAL A 81 24.61 2.64 -19.65
N THR A 82 24.10 1.41 -19.66
CA THR A 82 22.79 1.06 -20.23
C THR A 82 21.95 0.37 -19.16
N THR A 83 20.63 0.56 -19.22
CA THR A 83 19.68 -0.05 -18.28
C THR A 83 18.59 -0.87 -18.96
N THR A 84 18.55 -0.85 -20.29
CA THR A 84 17.61 -1.62 -21.11
C THR A 84 18.37 -2.55 -22.05
N LEU A 85 17.76 -3.68 -22.40
CA LEU A 85 18.34 -4.63 -23.33
C LEU A 85 18.55 -4.02 -24.72
N ASP A 86 17.57 -3.30 -25.26
CA ASP A 86 17.64 -2.66 -26.59
C ASP A 86 18.85 -1.72 -26.72
N ASP A 87 19.06 -0.80 -25.76
CA ASP A 87 20.23 0.08 -25.74
C ASP A 87 21.56 -0.69 -25.62
N THR A 88 21.53 -1.85 -24.95
CA THR A 88 22.71 -2.68 -24.70
C THR A 88 23.11 -3.43 -25.95
N THR A 89 22.17 -4.09 -26.61
CA THR A 89 22.41 -4.82 -27.87
C THR A 89 22.81 -3.86 -28.99
N ALA A 90 22.16 -2.68 -29.07
CA ALA A 90 22.52 -1.65 -30.05
C ALA A 90 23.94 -1.06 -29.84
N ALA A 91 24.44 -1.07 -28.60
CA ALA A 91 25.78 -0.59 -28.27
C ALA A 91 26.86 -1.69 -28.33
N THR A 92 26.48 -2.94 -28.60
CA THR A 92 27.40 -4.09 -28.65
C THR A 92 28.03 -4.22 -30.05
N GLY A 93 29.32 -4.55 -30.10
CA GLY A 93 30.09 -4.66 -31.35
C GLY A 93 31.54 -5.15 -31.15
N PRO A 94 32.35 -5.19 -32.22
CA PRO A 94 33.67 -5.84 -32.21
C PRO A 94 34.70 -5.14 -31.31
N ASP A 95 34.59 -3.82 -31.17
CA ASP A 95 35.48 -3.00 -30.32
C ASP A 95 34.87 -2.72 -28.93
N THR A 96 33.93 -3.56 -28.51
CA THR A 96 33.20 -3.38 -27.25
C THR A 96 33.46 -4.53 -26.29
N THR A 97 33.63 -4.18 -25.01
CA THR A 97 33.45 -5.10 -23.90
C THR A 97 32.06 -4.83 -23.33
N LEU A 98 31.21 -5.85 -23.25
CA LEU A 98 29.91 -5.78 -22.59
C LEU A 98 30.02 -6.39 -21.19
N LEU A 99 29.73 -5.61 -20.16
CA LEU A 99 29.63 -6.07 -18.78
C LEU A 99 28.17 -6.21 -18.38
N VAL A 100 27.74 -7.44 -18.08
CA VAL A 100 26.39 -7.74 -17.58
C VAL A 100 26.47 -7.93 -16.06
N THR A 101 25.97 -6.94 -15.32
CA THR A 101 26.13 -6.90 -13.86
C THR A 101 25.22 -7.84 -13.08
N ALA A 102 24.07 -8.19 -13.64
CA ALA A 102 23.06 -9.02 -12.99
C ALA A 102 22.31 -9.91 -14.01
N PRO A 103 22.99 -10.89 -14.63
CA PRO A 103 22.40 -11.78 -15.63
C PRO A 103 21.18 -12.55 -15.10
N ASN A 104 21.15 -12.81 -13.79
CA ASN A 104 20.09 -13.56 -13.11
C ASN A 104 18.77 -12.77 -12.95
N LEU A 105 18.76 -11.46 -13.27
CA LEU A 105 17.54 -10.65 -13.29
C LEU A 105 16.85 -10.64 -14.66
N LEU A 106 17.54 -11.13 -15.70
CA LEU A 106 17.01 -11.16 -17.05
C LEU A 106 15.99 -12.28 -17.22
N THR A 107 14.93 -12.02 -17.96
CA THR A 107 13.98 -13.07 -18.36
C THR A 107 14.62 -14.02 -19.38
N PRO A 108 14.09 -15.24 -19.58
CA PRO A 108 14.64 -16.18 -20.56
C PRO A 108 14.78 -15.58 -21.96
N HIS A 109 13.77 -14.84 -22.43
CA HIS A 109 13.84 -14.14 -23.71
C HIS A 109 14.92 -13.06 -23.74
N GLN A 110 15.06 -12.28 -22.67
CA GLN A 110 16.14 -11.28 -22.60
C GLN A 110 17.52 -11.95 -22.65
N GLN A 111 17.67 -13.13 -22.05
CA GLN A 111 18.90 -13.92 -22.13
C GLN A 111 19.13 -14.45 -23.55
N ASP A 112 18.08 -14.90 -24.25
CA ASP A 112 18.13 -15.33 -25.65
C ASP A 112 18.59 -14.21 -26.60
N GLU A 113 17.95 -13.04 -26.51
CA GLU A 113 18.29 -11.86 -27.31
C GLU A 113 19.71 -11.35 -27.01
N LEU A 114 20.08 -11.31 -25.73
CA LEU A 114 21.42 -10.91 -25.32
C LEU A 114 22.49 -11.87 -25.87
N ARG A 115 22.26 -13.18 -25.77
CA ARG A 115 23.15 -14.19 -26.34
C ARG A 115 23.32 -13.95 -27.83
N ALA A 116 22.22 -13.88 -28.58
CA ALA A 116 22.24 -13.67 -30.02
C ALA A 116 23.05 -12.42 -30.42
N ALA A 117 22.82 -11.30 -29.73
CA ALA A 117 23.57 -10.07 -29.97
C ALA A 117 25.08 -10.21 -29.69
N THR A 118 25.45 -10.97 -28.66
CA THR A 118 26.86 -11.16 -28.30
C THR A 118 27.60 -12.15 -29.18
N THR A 119 26.95 -13.24 -29.63
CA THR A 119 27.55 -14.26 -30.50
C THR A 119 27.98 -13.68 -31.84
N ASP A 120 27.27 -12.69 -32.37
CA ASP A 120 27.61 -12.07 -33.66
C ASP A 120 28.50 -10.82 -33.54
N SER A 121 28.86 -10.42 -32.32
CA SER A 121 29.51 -9.14 -32.06
C SER A 121 31.02 -9.12 -32.31
N ALA A 122 31.70 -10.26 -32.22
CA ALA A 122 33.17 -10.37 -32.15
C ALA A 122 33.83 -9.55 -31.02
N GLY A 123 33.03 -9.07 -30.05
CA GLY A 123 33.45 -8.30 -28.89
C GLY A 123 33.93 -9.18 -27.72
N ARG A 124 33.88 -8.63 -26.51
CA ARG A 124 34.04 -9.41 -25.27
C ARG A 124 32.79 -9.30 -24.43
N THR A 125 32.28 -10.40 -23.90
CA THR A 125 31.19 -10.40 -22.92
C THR A 125 31.71 -10.78 -21.55
N VAL A 126 31.34 -10.05 -20.52
CA VAL A 126 31.70 -10.32 -19.12
C VAL A 126 30.43 -10.46 -18.30
N LEU A 127 30.19 -11.65 -17.74
CA LEU A 127 29.00 -11.92 -16.93
C LEU A 127 29.40 -12.03 -15.45
N LEU A 128 28.74 -11.24 -14.60
CA LEU A 128 28.98 -11.26 -13.16
C LEU A 128 28.01 -12.19 -12.45
N ALA A 129 28.56 -13.12 -11.67
CA ALA A 129 27.85 -14.05 -10.80
C ALA A 129 26.66 -14.72 -11.49
N ALA A 130 26.83 -15.17 -12.73
CA ALA A 130 25.84 -15.93 -13.47
C ALA A 130 25.56 -17.24 -12.73
N ASP A 131 24.30 -17.43 -12.34
CA ASP A 131 23.83 -18.62 -11.65
C ASP A 131 23.62 -19.80 -12.63
N PRO A 132 23.27 -21.02 -12.16
CA PRO A 132 23.11 -22.17 -13.04
C PRO A 132 22.11 -21.97 -14.17
N LEU A 133 20.98 -21.29 -13.91
CA LEU A 133 19.96 -21.06 -14.93
C LEU A 133 20.43 -20.07 -15.99
N SER A 134 21.06 -18.99 -15.55
CA SER A 134 21.47 -17.89 -16.42
C SER A 134 22.71 -18.25 -17.25
N VAL A 135 23.66 -19.01 -16.67
CA VAL A 135 24.86 -19.43 -17.41
C VAL A 135 24.52 -20.48 -18.47
N ASP A 136 23.65 -21.45 -18.17
CA ASP A 136 23.22 -22.47 -19.14
C ASP A 136 22.54 -21.82 -20.35
N ALA A 137 21.77 -20.74 -20.12
CA ALA A 137 21.11 -19.98 -21.17
C ALA A 137 22.06 -19.05 -21.94
N LEU A 138 22.96 -18.33 -21.27
CA LEU A 138 23.82 -17.32 -21.90
C LEU A 138 25.08 -17.89 -22.54
N VAL A 139 25.61 -18.99 -22.00
CA VAL A 139 26.86 -19.62 -22.47
C VAL A 139 26.67 -21.14 -22.54
N PRO A 140 26.01 -21.65 -23.60
CA PRO A 140 25.73 -23.08 -23.75
C PRO A 140 26.99 -23.94 -23.62
N GLY A 141 26.92 -24.99 -22.80
CA GLY A 141 28.05 -25.88 -22.50
C GLY A 141 28.89 -25.45 -21.30
N VAL A 142 28.52 -24.36 -20.61
CA VAL A 142 29.07 -24.00 -19.30
C VAL A 142 28.01 -24.20 -18.22
N HIS A 143 28.42 -24.78 -17.10
CA HIS A 143 27.58 -25.04 -15.95
C HIS A 143 28.13 -24.35 -14.70
N ALA A 144 27.25 -23.83 -13.84
CA ALA A 144 27.62 -23.25 -12.55
C ALA A 144 27.34 -24.21 -11.39
N SER A 145 28.29 -24.27 -10.46
CA SER A 145 28.15 -24.89 -9.15
C SER A 145 27.85 -23.85 -8.07
N SER A 146 27.35 -24.29 -6.91
CA SER A 146 26.92 -23.43 -5.79
C SER A 146 27.93 -22.36 -5.40
N SER A 147 27.46 -21.16 -5.03
CA SER A 147 28.35 -20.07 -4.61
C SER A 147 29.14 -20.41 -3.34
N GLY A 148 30.45 -20.15 -3.36
CA GLY A 148 31.38 -20.28 -2.22
C GLY A 148 31.89 -18.92 -1.71
N PRO A 149 32.68 -18.90 -0.63
CA PRO A 149 33.14 -17.66 -0.01
C PRO A 149 34.14 -16.86 -0.87
N VAL A 150 33.91 -15.54 -0.82
CA VAL A 150 34.79 -14.38 -1.03
C VAL A 150 36.21 -14.46 -0.44
N ALA A 151 37.29 -14.82 -1.13
CA ALA A 151 38.64 -14.79 -0.52
C ALA A 151 39.77 -14.50 -1.53
N ALA A 152 40.90 -14.04 -1.03
CA ALA A 152 42.12 -13.89 -1.81
C ALA A 152 42.61 -15.26 -2.30
N ARG A 153 42.76 -15.43 -3.61
CA ARG A 153 43.19 -16.67 -4.26
C ARG A 153 44.24 -16.40 -5.31
N ALA A 154 45.16 -17.33 -5.49
CA ALA A 154 46.12 -17.32 -6.59
C ALA A 154 45.43 -17.70 -7.92
N PRO A 155 45.90 -17.18 -9.07
CA PRO A 155 45.23 -17.34 -10.36
C PRO A 155 45.27 -18.78 -10.90
N GLN A 156 46.37 -19.52 -10.66
CA GLN A 156 46.58 -20.92 -11.08
C GLN A 156 46.23 -21.21 -12.56
N CYS A 157 46.52 -20.27 -13.45
CA CYS A 157 46.16 -20.37 -14.87
C CYS A 157 47.13 -19.59 -15.78
N SER A 158 46.97 -19.74 -17.09
CA SER A 158 47.79 -19.08 -18.12
C SER A 158 47.26 -17.71 -18.56
N LEU A 159 46.06 -17.29 -18.11
CA LEU A 159 45.45 -16.02 -18.50
C LEU A 159 46.36 -14.84 -18.13
N PRO A 160 46.84 -14.03 -19.10
CA PRO A 160 47.77 -12.93 -18.81
C PRO A 160 47.23 -11.91 -17.80
N ALA A 161 45.93 -11.61 -17.88
CA ALA A 161 45.25 -10.71 -16.95
C ALA A 161 45.35 -11.21 -15.49
N ALA A 162 45.08 -12.50 -15.28
CA ALA A 162 45.14 -13.13 -13.95
C ALA A 162 46.59 -13.24 -13.43
N ARG A 163 47.56 -13.56 -14.29
CA ARG A 163 48.98 -13.62 -13.89
C ARG A 163 49.52 -12.25 -13.48
N THR A 164 49.13 -11.20 -14.18
CA THR A 164 49.55 -9.82 -13.87
C THR A 164 48.85 -9.30 -12.61
N ALA A 165 47.62 -9.73 -12.35
CA ALA A 165 46.92 -9.42 -11.12
C ALA A 165 47.52 -10.14 -9.90
N GLY A 166 48.02 -11.36 -10.08
CA GLY A 166 48.45 -12.19 -8.97
C GLY A 166 47.25 -12.62 -8.13
N ASP A 167 47.39 -12.63 -6.82
CA ASP A 167 46.29 -12.96 -5.90
C ASP A 167 45.16 -11.93 -6.04
N ALA A 168 43.91 -12.38 -6.10
CA ALA A 168 42.74 -11.51 -6.17
C ALA A 168 41.59 -12.09 -5.34
N ASP A 169 40.67 -11.24 -4.90
CA ASP A 169 39.44 -11.65 -4.23
C ASP A 169 38.54 -12.36 -5.23
N ALA A 170 38.48 -13.69 -5.12
CA ALA A 170 37.77 -14.56 -6.02
C ALA A 170 36.98 -15.64 -5.25
N GLY A 171 35.89 -16.10 -5.82
CA GLY A 171 34.89 -16.92 -5.13
C GLY A 171 33.53 -16.76 -5.80
N GLY A 172 32.46 -16.93 -5.03
CA GLY A 172 31.12 -16.93 -5.59
C GLY A 172 30.85 -18.20 -6.39
N PHE A 173 30.16 -18.09 -7.52
CA PHE A 173 29.88 -19.24 -8.40
C PHE A 173 31.18 -19.83 -8.96
N ARG A 174 31.15 -21.15 -9.17
CA ARG A 174 32.26 -21.90 -9.78
C ARG A 174 31.77 -22.51 -11.08
N TYR A 175 32.60 -22.52 -12.11
CA TYR A 175 32.18 -22.90 -13.45
C TYR A 175 32.89 -24.15 -13.96
N THR A 176 32.18 -24.96 -14.73
CA THR A 176 32.71 -26.09 -15.50
C THR A 176 32.25 -25.96 -16.94
N ALA A 177 33.06 -26.39 -17.90
CA ALA A 177 32.70 -26.33 -19.30
C ALA A 177 32.94 -27.67 -19.99
N ASP A 178 32.01 -28.04 -20.86
CA ASP A 178 32.02 -29.30 -21.60
C ASP A 178 32.22 -29.04 -23.09
N GLY A 179 33.33 -29.54 -23.65
CA GLY A 179 33.60 -29.45 -25.09
C GLY A 179 33.99 -28.05 -25.60
N LEU A 180 34.29 -27.11 -24.70
CA LEU A 180 34.69 -25.73 -25.03
C LEU A 180 36.19 -25.48 -24.75
N ASP A 181 36.79 -24.59 -25.54
CA ASP A 181 38.16 -24.10 -25.30
C ASP A 181 38.12 -23.03 -24.19
N THR A 182 38.60 -23.39 -22.99
CA THR A 182 38.46 -22.54 -21.81
C THR A 182 39.74 -22.40 -21.01
N ILE A 183 39.89 -21.24 -20.36
CA ILE A 183 40.93 -20.96 -19.38
C ILE A 183 40.26 -20.64 -18.04
N GLY A 184 40.32 -21.59 -17.10
CA GLY A 184 39.84 -21.43 -15.74
C GLY A 184 40.92 -20.88 -14.81
N CYS A 185 40.59 -19.86 -14.03
CA CYS A 185 41.47 -19.21 -13.06
C CYS A 185 40.80 -19.12 -11.68
N TYR A 186 41.62 -18.87 -10.66
CA TYR A 186 41.21 -18.65 -9.27
C TYR A 186 40.33 -19.78 -8.72
N PRO A 187 40.87 -21.00 -8.55
CA PRO A 187 40.08 -22.14 -8.15
C PRO A 187 39.55 -22.03 -6.71
N SER A 188 38.32 -22.47 -6.53
CA SER A 188 37.71 -22.77 -5.23
C SER A 188 37.17 -24.19 -5.30
N ASP A 189 37.46 -25.04 -4.32
CA ASP A 189 37.02 -26.44 -4.34
C ASP A 189 37.32 -27.16 -5.68
N ASN A 190 38.51 -26.92 -6.23
CA ASN A 190 39.00 -27.43 -7.53
C ASN A 190 38.26 -26.98 -8.79
N LEU A 191 37.33 -26.03 -8.69
CA LEU A 191 36.65 -25.45 -9.85
C LEU A 191 36.98 -23.96 -10.01
N PRO A 192 37.17 -23.46 -11.24
CA PRO A 192 37.50 -22.06 -11.49
C PRO A 192 36.34 -21.14 -11.11
N THR A 193 36.68 -19.98 -10.56
CA THR A 193 35.71 -18.89 -10.28
C THR A 193 35.79 -17.78 -11.31
N VAL A 194 36.86 -17.75 -12.12
CA VAL A 194 36.96 -16.94 -13.33
C VAL A 194 37.15 -17.90 -14.50
N LEU A 195 36.25 -17.88 -15.47
CA LEU A 195 36.33 -18.75 -16.64
C LEU A 195 36.30 -17.91 -17.91
N LEU A 196 37.35 -18.00 -18.72
CA LEU A 196 37.37 -17.46 -20.08
C LEU A 196 36.96 -18.56 -21.04
N VAL A 197 35.90 -18.33 -21.82
CA VAL A 197 35.47 -19.16 -22.94
C VAL A 197 35.92 -18.47 -24.23
N GLN A 198 36.69 -19.18 -25.05
CA GLN A 198 37.26 -18.63 -26.28
C GLN A 198 36.44 -19.08 -27.49
N GLU A 199 35.80 -18.13 -28.20
CA GLU A 199 35.10 -18.41 -29.44
C GLU A 199 35.79 -17.70 -30.61
N LYS A 200 36.50 -18.47 -31.44
CA LYS A 200 37.42 -17.96 -32.48
C LYS A 200 36.79 -17.01 -33.52
N SER A 201 35.45 -16.92 -33.59
CA SER A 201 34.70 -16.06 -34.52
C SER A 201 33.69 -15.12 -33.84
N ALA A 202 33.25 -15.42 -32.62
CA ALA A 202 32.15 -14.71 -31.95
C ALA A 202 32.62 -13.72 -30.87
N GLY A 203 33.89 -13.79 -30.48
CA GLY A 203 34.43 -13.02 -29.36
C GLY A 203 34.84 -13.95 -28.21
N ASP A 204 35.09 -13.37 -27.05
CA ASP A 204 35.34 -14.16 -25.85
C ASP A 204 34.40 -13.81 -24.71
N THR A 205 34.02 -14.82 -23.93
CA THR A 205 33.12 -14.66 -22.79
C THR A 205 33.86 -14.93 -21.51
N VAL A 206 33.87 -13.97 -20.60
CA VAL A 206 34.47 -14.08 -19.27
C VAL A 206 33.37 -14.20 -18.23
N LEU A 207 33.37 -15.29 -17.47
CA LEU A 207 32.50 -15.49 -16.33
C LEU A 207 33.27 -15.12 -15.07
N LEU A 208 32.70 -14.25 -14.24
CA LEU A 208 33.23 -13.89 -12.93
C LEU A 208 32.27 -14.39 -11.85
N GLY A 209 32.70 -15.33 -11.00
CA GLY A 209 31.85 -15.95 -9.99
C GLY A 209 31.32 -14.98 -8.93
N SER A 210 32.00 -13.85 -8.74
CA SER A 210 31.61 -12.79 -7.81
C SER A 210 31.90 -11.40 -8.40
N PRO A 211 31.06 -10.39 -8.07
CA PRO A 211 31.30 -9.00 -8.42
C PRO A 211 32.27 -8.27 -7.47
N ASP A 212 32.74 -8.92 -6.39
CA ASP A 212 33.40 -8.24 -5.26
C ASP A 212 34.63 -7.43 -5.67
N LEU A 213 35.40 -7.90 -6.66
CA LEU A 213 36.58 -7.21 -7.18
C LEU A 213 36.26 -5.86 -7.87
N LEU A 214 34.98 -5.61 -8.21
CA LEU A 214 34.51 -4.38 -8.84
C LEU A 214 33.95 -3.35 -7.84
N TYR A 215 33.82 -3.70 -6.57
CA TYR A 215 33.35 -2.76 -5.56
C TYR A 215 34.43 -1.77 -5.16
N ASN A 216 34.04 -0.50 -4.99
CA ASN A 216 34.93 0.58 -4.56
C ASN A 216 35.74 0.22 -3.30
N ASN A 217 35.13 -0.49 -2.34
CA ASN A 217 35.79 -0.83 -1.07
C ASN A 217 36.74 -2.03 -1.13
N ARG A 218 36.71 -2.81 -2.22
CA ARG A 218 37.56 -4.00 -2.42
C ARG A 218 38.56 -3.79 -3.54
N LEU A 219 38.39 -2.77 -4.37
CA LEU A 219 39.20 -2.57 -5.57
C LEU A 219 40.71 -2.47 -5.29
N ALA A 220 41.08 -1.82 -4.18
CA ALA A 220 42.48 -1.66 -3.77
C ALA A 220 43.07 -2.88 -3.04
N SER A 221 42.26 -3.90 -2.77
CA SER A 221 42.71 -5.14 -2.13
C SER A 221 43.34 -6.06 -3.16
N HIS A 222 44.48 -6.65 -2.80
CA HIS A 222 45.16 -7.65 -3.62
C HIS A 222 45.35 -7.16 -5.08
N GLY A 223 45.14 -8.04 -6.06
CA GLY A 223 45.19 -7.77 -7.50
C GLY A 223 43.86 -7.34 -8.12
N ASN A 224 42.83 -7.00 -7.33
CA ASN A 224 41.47 -6.75 -7.83
C ASN A 224 41.42 -5.68 -8.93
N ALA A 225 42.06 -4.52 -8.71
CA ALA A 225 42.13 -3.47 -9.72
C ALA A 225 42.83 -3.92 -11.00
N SER A 226 43.95 -4.64 -10.87
CA SER A 226 44.71 -5.13 -12.02
C SER A 226 43.88 -6.11 -12.86
N LEU A 227 43.17 -7.03 -12.20
CA LEU A 227 42.28 -7.99 -12.86
C LEU A 227 41.09 -7.29 -13.51
N ALA A 228 40.37 -6.44 -12.77
CA ALA A 228 39.21 -5.70 -13.26
C ALA A 228 39.54 -4.87 -14.51
N LEU A 229 40.63 -4.09 -14.46
CA LEU A 229 41.02 -3.21 -15.56
C LEU A 229 41.45 -3.98 -16.80
N GLN A 230 42.09 -5.14 -16.66
CA GLN A 230 42.52 -5.95 -17.81
C GLN A 230 41.39 -6.76 -18.43
N LEU A 231 40.42 -7.20 -17.62
CA LEU A 231 39.25 -7.91 -18.13
C LEU A 231 38.27 -6.96 -18.84
N LEU A 232 37.98 -5.81 -18.21
CA LEU A 232 37.01 -4.84 -18.74
C LEU A 232 37.61 -3.92 -19.81
N GLY A 233 38.90 -3.59 -19.69
CA GLY A 233 39.60 -2.69 -20.60
C GLY A 233 40.30 -3.37 -21.78
N SER A 234 39.89 -4.59 -22.15
CA SER A 234 40.45 -5.29 -23.32
C SER A 234 40.10 -4.65 -24.66
N ARG A 235 39.06 -3.80 -24.68
CA ARG A 235 38.52 -3.10 -25.85
C ARG A 235 38.36 -1.60 -25.52
N PRO A 236 38.34 -0.70 -26.52
CA PRO A 236 38.26 0.75 -26.29
C PRO A 236 36.89 1.22 -25.75
N HIS A 237 35.82 0.45 -25.97
CA HIS A 237 34.48 0.80 -25.48
C HIS A 237 33.98 -0.24 -24.47
N LEU A 238 33.52 0.22 -23.30
CA LEU A 238 32.86 -0.61 -22.29
C LEU A 238 31.38 -0.24 -22.21
N VAL A 239 30.50 -1.20 -22.53
CA VAL A 239 29.07 -1.11 -22.25
C VAL A 239 28.83 -1.73 -20.88
N TRP A 240 28.39 -0.92 -19.93
CA TRP A 240 28.10 -1.33 -18.57
C TRP A 240 26.59 -1.49 -18.40
N TYR A 241 26.10 -2.72 -18.52
CA TYR A 241 24.67 -3.01 -18.45
C TYR A 241 24.23 -3.26 -17.00
N LEU A 242 23.34 -2.41 -16.50
CA LEU A 242 22.61 -2.56 -15.24
C LEU A 242 21.15 -2.93 -15.54
N PRO A 243 20.79 -4.22 -15.56
CA PRO A 243 19.42 -4.66 -15.79
C PRO A 243 18.44 -3.95 -14.84
N SER A 244 17.40 -3.35 -15.40
CA SER A 244 16.35 -2.67 -14.65
C SER A 244 15.04 -3.46 -14.74
N LEU A 245 14.31 -3.57 -13.64
CA LEU A 245 12.95 -4.14 -13.63
C LEU A 245 11.94 -3.28 -14.41
N ALA A 246 12.32 -2.05 -14.78
CA ALA A 246 11.52 -1.16 -15.61
C ALA A 246 11.82 -1.30 -17.12
N ASP A 247 12.63 -2.27 -17.51
CA ASP A 247 12.94 -2.54 -18.92
C ASP A 247 11.69 -3.06 -19.66
N PRO A 248 11.20 -2.36 -20.70
CA PRO A 248 10.00 -2.77 -21.42
C PRO A 248 10.16 -4.12 -22.15
N SER A 249 11.39 -4.53 -22.48
CA SER A 249 11.66 -5.84 -23.10
C SER A 249 11.32 -7.02 -22.18
N ALA A 250 11.30 -6.80 -20.85
CA ALA A 250 10.87 -7.82 -19.89
C ALA A 250 9.40 -8.22 -20.07
N ALA A 251 8.55 -7.33 -20.59
CA ALA A 251 7.12 -7.55 -20.80
C ALA A 251 6.78 -8.02 -22.24
N ARG A 252 7.76 -8.18 -23.13
CA ARG A 252 7.52 -8.58 -24.54
C ARG A 252 7.12 -10.06 -24.72
N ASN A 253 6.99 -10.85 -23.65
CA ASN A 253 6.78 -12.30 -23.74
C ASN A 253 5.57 -12.80 -22.96
N ASP A 254 4.40 -12.61 -23.54
CA ASP A 254 3.50 -13.70 -23.91
C ASP A 254 2.70 -13.22 -25.13
N GLU A 255 2.30 -14.13 -26.02
CA GLU A 255 1.54 -13.87 -27.26
C GLU A 255 2.34 -13.53 -28.53
N GLY A 256 2.81 -14.60 -29.17
CA GLY A 256 2.53 -14.77 -30.60
C GLY A 256 1.03 -15.03 -30.79
N VAL A 257 0.21 -13.99 -30.73
CA VAL A 257 -1.15 -13.98 -31.29
C VAL A 257 -1.23 -12.84 -32.28
N ASP A 258 -1.26 -13.24 -33.53
CA ASP A 258 -1.77 -12.47 -34.66
C ASP A 258 -3.25 -12.18 -34.38
N ASP A 259 -3.59 -10.97 -33.93
CA ASP A 259 -4.89 -10.38 -34.29
C ASP A 259 -4.82 -8.85 -34.31
N GLY A 260 -5.14 -8.31 -35.48
CA GLY A 260 -5.35 -6.89 -35.67
C GLY A 260 -6.70 -6.49 -35.07
N SER A 261 -6.72 -6.08 -33.81
CA SER A 261 -7.74 -5.15 -33.32
C SER A 261 -7.22 -4.39 -32.11
N GLY A 262 -7.31 -3.06 -32.18
CA GLY A 262 -6.88 -2.16 -31.12
C GLY A 262 -7.84 -2.19 -29.95
N ASP A 263 -7.62 -3.11 -29.00
CA ASP A 263 -8.23 -3.05 -27.69
C ASP A 263 -7.16 -2.68 -26.65
N GLU A 264 -7.44 -1.60 -25.94
CA GLU A 264 -6.55 -0.98 -24.96
C GLU A 264 -6.26 -1.97 -23.82
N ARG A 265 -4.99 -2.36 -23.66
CA ARG A 265 -4.52 -3.24 -22.57
C ARG A 265 -5.11 -2.76 -21.24
N SER A 266 -5.96 -3.60 -20.64
CA SER A 266 -6.68 -3.26 -19.42
C SER A 266 -5.69 -3.09 -18.26
N PHE A 267 -5.93 -2.09 -17.42
CA PHE A 267 -5.10 -1.66 -16.28
C PHE A 267 -4.71 -2.81 -15.31
N VAL A 268 -5.41 -3.94 -15.38
CA VAL A 268 -5.19 -5.14 -14.57
C VAL A 268 -3.97 -5.96 -15.00
N ASP A 269 -3.55 -5.88 -16.27
CA ASP A 269 -2.37 -6.63 -16.78
C ASP A 269 -1.03 -6.01 -16.38
N LEU A 270 -1.04 -4.77 -15.90
CA LEU A 270 0.15 -4.10 -15.38
C LEU A 270 0.47 -4.49 -13.93
N ILE A 271 -0.39 -5.29 -13.29
CA ILE A 271 -0.24 -5.66 -11.88
C ILE A 271 0.54 -6.99 -11.79
N PRO A 272 1.72 -7.02 -11.15
CA PRO A 272 2.53 -8.24 -11.01
C PRO A 272 1.72 -9.40 -10.41
N SER A 273 1.86 -10.61 -10.96
CA SER A 273 1.05 -11.80 -10.64
C SER A 273 0.97 -12.15 -9.14
N GLY A 274 1.95 -11.76 -8.33
CA GLY A 274 1.93 -11.93 -6.87
C GLY A 274 0.87 -11.09 -6.13
N TRP A 275 0.43 -9.97 -6.71
CA TRP A 275 -0.59 -9.11 -6.11
C TRP A 275 -2.00 -9.72 -6.16
N LEU A 276 -2.29 -10.57 -7.16
CA LEU A 276 -3.56 -11.30 -7.25
C LEU A 276 -3.77 -12.23 -6.03
N TRP A 277 -2.69 -12.83 -5.52
CA TRP A 277 -2.75 -13.63 -4.30
C TRP A 277 -2.99 -12.78 -3.05
N GLY A 278 -2.39 -11.58 -3.00
CA GLY A 278 -2.62 -10.62 -1.92
C GLY A 278 -4.06 -10.09 -1.90
N THR A 279 -4.61 -9.75 -3.06
CA THR A 279 -6.00 -9.29 -3.18
C THR A 279 -7.00 -10.42 -2.91
N LEU A 280 -6.70 -11.66 -3.33
CA LEU A 280 -7.50 -12.84 -2.99
C LEU A 280 -7.54 -13.08 -1.46
N GLN A 281 -6.40 -12.99 -0.77
CA GLN A 281 -6.33 -13.12 0.69
C GLN A 281 -7.14 -12.02 1.39
N LEU A 282 -7.05 -10.77 0.90
CA LEU A 282 -7.86 -9.66 1.40
C LEU A 282 -9.35 -9.88 1.14
N ALA A 283 -9.73 -10.38 -0.02
CA ALA A 283 -11.12 -10.74 -0.35
C ALA A 283 -11.65 -11.85 0.57
N VAL A 284 -10.86 -12.89 0.82
CA VAL A 284 -11.22 -13.98 1.75
C VAL A 284 -11.35 -13.43 3.18
N ALA A 285 -10.43 -12.60 3.64
CA ALA A 285 -10.51 -11.96 4.95
C ALA A 285 -11.74 -11.06 5.08
N ALA A 286 -12.05 -10.27 4.05
CA ALA A 286 -13.24 -9.43 3.99
C ALA A 286 -14.53 -10.27 4.01
N LEU A 287 -14.56 -11.40 3.29
CA LEU A 287 -15.68 -12.34 3.28
C LEU A 287 -15.89 -12.96 4.67
N LEU A 288 -14.82 -13.42 5.32
CA LEU A 288 -14.88 -13.96 6.68
C LEU A 288 -15.36 -12.91 7.69
N ALA A 289 -14.87 -11.67 7.57
CA ALA A 289 -15.31 -10.55 8.39
C ALA A 289 -16.79 -10.22 8.14
N ALA A 290 -17.23 -10.27 6.88
CA ALA A 290 -18.62 -10.06 6.50
C ALA A 290 -19.51 -11.17 7.07
N ILE A 291 -19.12 -12.44 6.97
CA ILE A 291 -19.85 -13.59 7.56
C ILE A 291 -19.92 -13.47 9.08
N TRP A 292 -18.81 -13.13 9.72
CA TRP A 292 -18.76 -12.92 11.18
C TRP A 292 -19.69 -11.80 11.63
N ARG A 293 -19.72 -10.69 10.87
CA ARG A 293 -20.55 -9.53 11.18
C ARG A 293 -22.02 -9.69 10.75
N ALA A 294 -22.28 -10.55 9.76
CA ALA A 294 -23.62 -10.90 9.26
C ALA A 294 -24.32 -11.96 10.13
N ARG A 295 -23.56 -12.70 10.97
CA ARG A 295 -24.14 -13.50 12.06
C ARG A 295 -24.74 -12.57 13.11
N ARG A 296 -25.99 -12.17 12.86
CA ARG A 296 -26.83 -11.30 13.72
C ARG A 296 -26.83 -11.77 15.17
N LEU A 297 -26.76 -10.81 16.10
CA LEU A 297 -27.32 -10.95 17.45
C LEU A 297 -28.80 -11.35 17.30
N GLY A 298 -29.23 -12.39 18.02
CA GLY A 298 -30.52 -13.06 17.86
C GLY A 298 -31.75 -12.14 17.90
N PRO A 299 -32.95 -12.69 17.60
CA PRO A 299 -34.18 -11.90 17.44
C PRO A 299 -34.40 -10.99 18.66
N LEU A 300 -34.73 -9.71 18.42
CA LEU A 300 -35.20 -8.83 19.47
C LEU A 300 -36.46 -9.48 20.05
N VAL A 301 -36.35 -9.95 21.28
CA VAL A 301 -37.48 -10.50 22.04
C VAL A 301 -38.50 -9.38 22.15
N THR A 302 -39.58 -9.48 21.37
CA THR A 302 -40.75 -8.62 21.56
C THR A 302 -41.38 -9.04 22.87
N GLU A 303 -41.12 -8.27 23.92
CA GLU A 303 -41.81 -8.44 25.19
C GLU A 303 -43.31 -8.33 24.93
N ARG A 304 -44.07 -9.39 25.25
CA ARG A 304 -45.52 -9.40 25.10
C ARG A 304 -46.10 -8.39 26.10
N LEU A 305 -46.55 -7.24 25.60
CA LEU A 305 -47.36 -6.33 26.40
C LEU A 305 -48.65 -7.05 26.78
N PRO A 306 -48.91 -7.27 28.08
CA PRO A 306 -49.90 -8.26 28.52
C PRO A 306 -51.36 -7.86 28.27
N VAL A 307 -51.66 -6.60 27.93
CA VAL A 307 -53.04 -6.13 27.67
C VAL A 307 -53.04 -5.01 26.64
N ALA A 308 -53.86 -5.13 25.59
CA ALA A 308 -54.17 -4.03 24.69
C ALA A 308 -55.18 -3.09 25.37
N ILE A 309 -54.72 -1.94 25.86
CA ILE A 309 -55.55 -0.91 26.49
C ILE A 309 -56.04 0.05 25.40
N ARG A 310 -57.30 0.48 25.45
CA ARG A 310 -57.80 1.50 24.52
C ARG A 310 -57.05 2.82 24.74
N ALA A 311 -56.69 3.52 23.67
CA ALA A 311 -55.95 4.79 23.76
C ALA A 311 -56.64 5.84 24.65
N SER A 312 -57.97 5.81 24.72
CA SER A 312 -58.77 6.66 25.61
C SER A 312 -58.51 6.37 27.09
N GLU A 313 -58.41 5.09 27.49
CA GLU A 313 -58.17 4.69 28.89
C GLU A 313 -56.76 5.04 29.35
N ALA A 314 -55.75 4.90 28.48
CA ALA A 314 -54.38 5.29 28.78
C ALA A 314 -54.25 6.82 28.96
N THR A 315 -54.95 7.59 28.13
CA THR A 315 -54.97 9.06 28.22
C THR A 315 -55.68 9.52 29.48
N GLU A 316 -56.83 8.92 29.80
CA GLU A 316 -57.57 9.23 31.03
C GLU A 316 -56.78 8.83 32.30
N GLY A 317 -56.15 7.65 32.29
CA GLY A 317 -55.28 7.20 33.38
C GLY A 317 -54.12 8.17 33.62
N ARG A 318 -53.46 8.63 32.54
CA ARG A 318 -52.38 9.62 32.63
C ARG A 318 -52.88 10.98 33.13
N ALA A 319 -54.05 11.43 32.68
CA ALA A 319 -54.66 12.67 33.16
C ALA A 319 -55.02 12.60 34.65
N ARG A 320 -55.58 11.47 35.12
CA ARG A 320 -55.87 11.22 36.54
C ARG A 320 -54.58 11.20 37.38
N LEU A 321 -53.49 10.64 36.86
CA LEU A 321 -52.18 10.67 37.53
C LEU A 321 -51.61 12.08 37.63
N TYR A 322 -51.67 12.89 36.57
CA TYR A 322 -51.24 14.29 36.62
C TYR A 322 -52.07 15.12 37.60
N ARG A 323 -53.39 14.91 37.65
CA ARG A 323 -54.27 15.54 38.63
C ARG A 323 -53.92 15.12 40.06
N LYS A 324 -53.75 13.81 40.32
CA LYS A 324 -53.41 13.29 41.64
C LYS A 324 -52.07 13.83 42.16
N ALA A 325 -51.11 14.06 41.25
CA ALA A 325 -49.80 14.61 41.57
C ALA A 325 -49.75 16.16 41.57
N ASN A 326 -50.87 16.85 41.27
CA ASN A 326 -50.90 18.29 41.03
C ASN A 326 -49.84 18.78 40.01
N ALA A 327 -49.51 17.95 39.01
CA ALA A 327 -48.45 18.19 38.03
C ALA A 327 -48.94 19.07 36.85
N ARG A 328 -49.37 20.31 37.18
CA ARG A 328 -49.93 21.28 36.22
C ARG A 328 -48.90 21.73 35.19
N ASP A 329 -47.65 21.90 35.62
CA ASP A 329 -46.49 22.20 34.80
C ASP A 329 -46.31 21.17 33.67
N ARG A 330 -46.36 19.88 34.02
CA ARG A 330 -46.19 18.77 33.07
C ARG A 330 -47.37 18.69 32.12
N ALA A 331 -48.59 18.82 32.61
CA ALA A 331 -49.78 18.83 31.78
C ALA A 331 -49.75 19.98 30.76
N ALA A 332 -49.46 21.21 31.20
CA ALA A 332 -49.33 22.38 30.34
C ALA A 332 -48.21 22.22 29.30
N SER A 333 -47.04 21.74 29.71
CA SER A 333 -45.91 21.49 28.80
C SER A 333 -46.25 20.45 27.73
N SER A 334 -47.01 19.41 28.10
CA SER A 334 -47.40 18.34 27.19
C SER A 334 -48.40 18.84 26.16
N LEU A 335 -49.41 19.62 26.60
CA LEU A 335 -50.39 20.24 25.71
C LEU A 335 -49.72 21.22 24.75
N ARG A 336 -48.93 22.18 25.27
CA ARG A 336 -48.19 23.15 24.45
C ARG A 336 -47.23 22.47 23.48
N SER A 337 -46.50 21.45 23.90
CA SER A 337 -45.60 20.70 23.00
C SER A 337 -46.36 20.04 21.86
N ALA A 338 -47.47 19.35 22.17
CA ALA A 338 -48.27 18.67 21.16
C ALA A 338 -48.93 19.66 20.19
N THR A 339 -49.48 20.78 20.70
CA THR A 339 -50.06 21.84 19.87
C THR A 339 -49.02 22.47 18.95
N ARG A 340 -47.81 22.79 19.46
CA ARG A 340 -46.72 23.33 18.62
C ARG A 340 -46.32 22.39 17.49
N THR A 341 -46.23 21.07 17.75
CA THR A 341 -45.91 20.08 16.72
C THR A 341 -47.02 20.00 15.66
N ARG A 342 -48.29 20.06 16.06
CA ARG A 342 -49.41 20.06 15.11
C ARG A 342 -49.47 21.35 14.30
N LEU A 343 -49.32 22.51 14.93
CA LEU A 343 -49.27 23.80 14.25
C LEU A 343 -48.12 23.87 13.24
N ALA A 344 -46.92 23.42 13.62
CA ALA A 344 -45.77 23.39 12.72
C ALA A 344 -46.05 22.60 11.43
N SER A 345 -46.74 21.45 11.55
CA SER A 345 -47.15 20.66 10.39
C SER A 345 -48.19 21.35 9.50
N LEU A 346 -49.05 22.18 10.07
CA LEU A 346 -50.10 22.91 9.33
C LEU A 346 -49.56 24.14 8.58
N ILE A 347 -48.56 24.81 9.15
CA ILE A 347 -48.00 26.07 8.61
C ILE A 347 -46.65 25.89 7.88
N GLY A 348 -46.16 24.65 7.75
CA GLY A 348 -44.94 24.34 6.98
C GLY A 348 -43.61 24.61 7.70
N VAL A 349 -43.60 24.66 9.04
CA VAL A 349 -42.38 24.81 9.85
C VAL A 349 -41.75 23.43 10.09
N SER A 350 -40.42 23.35 10.03
CA SER A 350 -39.70 22.09 10.25
C SER A 350 -39.97 21.53 11.65
N PRO A 351 -40.07 20.19 11.84
CA PRO A 351 -40.29 19.60 13.17
C PRO A 351 -39.20 19.95 14.20
N ARG A 352 -37.99 20.30 13.74
CA ARG A 352 -36.88 20.74 14.61
C ARG A 352 -37.10 22.14 15.16
N ASP A 353 -37.74 23.00 14.37
CA ASP A 353 -37.95 24.41 14.70
C ASP A 353 -39.30 24.66 15.39
N ALA A 354 -40.17 23.65 15.47
CA ALA A 354 -41.49 23.71 16.11
C ALA A 354 -41.45 24.14 17.58
N HIS A 355 -40.33 23.94 18.28
CA HIS A 355 -40.16 24.32 19.68
C HIS A 355 -39.37 25.62 19.88
N SER A 356 -39.06 26.34 18.80
CA SER A 356 -38.40 27.65 18.85
C SER A 356 -39.43 28.78 18.73
N PRO A 357 -39.51 29.72 19.70
CA PRO A 357 -40.41 30.88 19.61
C PRO A 357 -40.14 31.74 18.38
N SER A 358 -38.87 31.91 18.01
CA SER A 358 -38.47 32.78 16.89
C SER A 358 -38.87 32.24 15.52
N ALA A 359 -39.06 30.92 15.40
CA ALA A 359 -39.48 30.29 14.15
C ALA A 359 -41.00 30.11 14.08
N LEU A 360 -41.63 29.73 15.19
CA LEU A 360 -43.05 29.37 15.20
C LEU A 360 -43.97 30.60 15.29
N LEU A 361 -43.66 31.58 16.15
CA LEU A 361 -44.56 32.73 16.38
C LEU A 361 -44.78 33.58 15.11
N PRO A 362 -43.75 33.92 14.31
CA PRO A 362 -43.97 34.66 13.07
C PRO A 362 -44.83 33.88 12.08
N ALA A 363 -44.60 32.57 11.93
CA ALA A 363 -45.33 31.72 11.01
C ALA A 363 -46.82 31.57 11.39
N VAL A 364 -47.13 31.47 12.69
CA VAL A 364 -48.52 31.43 13.17
C VAL A 364 -49.18 32.80 13.01
N SER A 365 -48.48 33.89 13.33
CA SER A 365 -49.03 35.26 13.19
C SER A 365 -49.35 35.63 11.74
N ALA A 366 -48.57 35.14 10.76
CA ALA A 366 -48.83 35.38 9.34
C ALA A 366 -50.10 34.68 8.84
N ARG A 367 -50.57 33.66 9.56
CA ARG A 367 -51.76 32.86 9.23
C ARG A 367 -53.04 33.37 9.90
N LEU A 368 -52.92 34.12 11.00
CA LEU A 368 -54.07 34.65 11.75
C LEU A 368 -54.40 36.08 11.31
N SER A 369 -55.65 36.32 10.92
CA SER A 369 -56.15 37.63 10.47
C SER A 369 -56.45 38.61 11.61
N THR A 370 -56.58 38.11 12.83
CA THR A 370 -56.77 38.90 14.06
C THR A 370 -55.58 38.63 14.98
N ALA A 371 -54.63 39.56 15.08
CA ALA A 371 -53.47 39.41 15.95
C ALA A 371 -53.89 39.62 17.42
N GLU A 372 -54.45 38.59 18.05
CA GLU A 372 -54.67 38.60 19.50
C GLU A 372 -53.30 38.56 20.20
N GLY A 373 -53.01 39.61 20.99
CA GLY A 373 -51.82 39.64 21.83
C GLY A 373 -51.83 38.48 22.81
N GLY A 374 -50.71 37.75 22.93
CA GLY A 374 -50.56 36.66 23.91
C GLY A 374 -50.17 35.29 23.34
N LEU A 375 -49.89 35.15 22.03
CA LEU A 375 -49.40 33.88 21.44
C LEU A 375 -48.11 33.36 22.10
N ASP A 376 -47.22 34.28 22.47
CA ASP A 376 -46.03 34.04 23.31
C ASP A 376 -46.43 33.30 24.60
N THR A 377 -47.32 33.90 25.39
CA THR A 377 -47.73 33.37 26.69
C THR A 377 -48.54 32.08 26.56
N LEU A 378 -49.28 31.93 25.46
CA LEU A 378 -50.11 30.76 25.21
C LEU A 378 -49.24 29.53 24.87
N LEU A 379 -48.27 29.67 23.97
CA LEU A 379 -47.43 28.58 23.48
C LEU A 379 -46.15 28.34 24.30
N PHE A 380 -45.62 29.37 24.94
CA PHE A 380 -44.33 29.35 25.66
C PHE A 380 -44.37 29.97 27.06
N GLY A 381 -45.54 30.41 27.54
CA GLY A 381 -45.66 31.12 28.81
C GLY A 381 -45.50 30.27 30.08
N PRO A 382 -45.70 30.89 31.25
CA PRO A 382 -45.49 30.26 32.55
C PRO A 382 -46.47 29.11 32.82
N GLU A 383 -46.23 28.40 33.92
CA GLU A 383 -47.13 27.34 34.40
C GLU A 383 -48.47 27.90 34.90
N PRO A 384 -49.61 27.19 34.70
CA PRO A 384 -50.90 27.59 35.25
C PRO A 384 -50.92 27.55 36.78
N ALA A 385 -51.55 28.55 37.41
CA ALA A 385 -51.61 28.66 38.87
C ALA A 385 -52.58 27.62 39.48
N ASP A 386 -53.71 27.39 38.82
CA ASP A 386 -54.74 26.44 39.26
C ASP A 386 -55.25 25.55 38.12
N ASP A 387 -56.13 24.61 38.47
CA ASP A 387 -56.70 23.67 37.51
C ASP A 387 -57.66 24.37 36.52
N ALA A 388 -58.29 25.48 36.92
CA ALA A 388 -59.19 26.25 36.05
C ALA A 388 -58.41 26.98 34.95
N ASP A 389 -57.23 27.50 35.27
CA ASP A 389 -56.29 28.11 34.33
C ASP A 389 -55.73 27.08 33.37
N LEU A 390 -55.46 25.84 33.82
CA LEU A 390 -55.02 24.76 32.94
C LEU A 390 -56.11 24.36 31.93
N VAL A 391 -57.38 24.31 32.35
CA VAL A 391 -58.51 24.05 31.43
C VAL A 391 -58.66 25.19 30.43
N ARG A 392 -58.60 26.44 30.90
CA ARG A 392 -58.65 27.61 30.01
C ARG A 392 -57.51 27.61 28.98
N LEU A 393 -56.31 27.23 29.40
CA LEU A 393 -55.16 27.07 28.51
C LEU A 393 -55.43 26.00 27.43
N ALA A 394 -56.02 24.86 27.80
CA ALA A 394 -56.37 23.81 26.84
C ALA A 394 -57.40 24.32 25.80
N ASP A 395 -58.45 24.98 26.26
CA ASP A 395 -59.49 25.55 25.38
C ASP A 395 -58.93 26.62 24.42
N GLN A 396 -58.02 27.46 24.90
CA GLN A 396 -57.33 28.47 24.08
C GLN A 396 -56.41 27.83 23.04
N LEU A 397 -55.66 26.78 23.40
CA LEU A 397 -54.82 26.04 22.46
C LEU A 397 -55.63 25.33 21.37
N ASP A 398 -56.78 24.75 21.72
CA ASP A 398 -57.68 24.09 20.78
C ASP A 398 -58.40 25.10 19.86
N THR A 399 -58.70 26.28 20.39
CA THR A 399 -59.27 27.38 19.58
C THR A 399 -58.26 27.89 18.56
N LEU A 400 -57.02 28.14 19.00
CA LEU A 400 -55.90 28.51 18.11
C LEU A 400 -55.68 27.46 17.00
N GLU A 401 -55.67 26.17 17.35
CA GLU A 401 -55.48 25.10 16.37
C GLU A 401 -56.62 25.06 15.33
N ARG A 402 -57.86 25.31 15.76
CA ARG A 402 -59.02 25.39 14.84
C ARG A 402 -58.92 26.60 13.92
N GLU A 403 -58.59 27.77 14.44
CA GLU A 403 -58.46 28.99 13.64
C GLU A 403 -57.39 28.86 12.56
N VAL A 404 -56.21 28.33 12.90
CA VAL A 404 -55.12 28.09 11.93
C VAL A 404 -55.55 27.10 10.86
N ARG A 405 -56.38 26.10 11.20
CA ARG A 405 -56.91 25.13 10.23
C ARG A 405 -57.95 25.73 9.29
N THR A 406 -58.72 26.72 9.74
CA THR A 406 -59.82 27.34 8.95
C THR A 406 -59.42 28.62 8.21
N SER A 407 -58.35 29.29 8.64
CA SER A 407 -57.66 30.33 7.84
C SER A 407 -57.13 29.76 6.53
#